data_AF-A0A1B9YBJ1-F1
#
_entry.id   AF-A0A1B9YBJ1-F1
#
_cell.length_a   1.000
_cell.length_b   1.000
_cell.length_c   1.000
_cell.angle_alpha   90.00
_cell.angle_beta   90.00
_cell.angle_gamma   90.00
#
_symmetry.space_group_name_H-M   'P 1'
#
loop_
_entity.id
_entity.type
_entity.pdbx_description
1 polymer ?
#
loop_
_entity_poly.entity_id
_entity_poly.type
_entity_poly.pdbx_seq_one_letter_code
_entity_poly.pdbx_strand_id
1 'polypeptide(L)'
;MTNESLQSLLEKLNRNDASSSLIYLRSLSSNVDFAKIWLDKPKLTDSVTNSDGPDNFYLIKNSENIFVAIVFDMKRDLHWFVLQNYRGMGYLTEAMKDIIIPHLFLSRDEQRITIRENEIGRDNFTASEKVAVGLGFTASENGEYFLSNDQCTIDGLNLGQDTQLSSDRIDELKKHINYLGRSLWTIQTEIEMNFGNTDYSEELKELVGQIRTHTWKLEDFYWDSKS
;
A
#
# COMPACT_ATOMS: atom_id res chain seq x y z
N MET A 1 5.69 11.51 3.07
CA MET A 1 6.87 10.84 2.52
C MET A 1 7.60 11.83 1.61
N THR A 2 8.93 11.90 1.61
CA THR A 2 9.70 12.85 0.77
C THR A 2 10.18 12.19 -0.54
N ASN A 3 10.62 13.01 -1.50
CA ASN A 3 11.21 12.51 -2.75
C ASN A 3 12.43 11.60 -2.52
N GLU A 4 13.28 11.93 -1.54
CA GLU A 4 14.45 11.13 -1.19
C GLU A 4 14.05 9.75 -0.68
N SER A 5 13.00 9.68 0.16
CA SER A 5 12.51 8.40 0.66
C SER A 5 11.85 7.55 -0.43
N LEU A 6 11.12 8.15 -1.37
CA LEU A 6 10.55 7.45 -2.53
C LEU A 6 11.64 6.95 -3.49
N GLN A 7 12.69 7.75 -3.70
CA GLN A 7 13.85 7.33 -4.47
C GLN A 7 14.54 6.12 -3.81
N SER A 8 14.79 6.19 -2.50
CA SER A 8 15.42 5.09 -1.76
C SER A 8 14.59 3.80 -1.85
N LEU A 9 13.27 3.92 -1.79
CA LEU A 9 12.35 2.78 -1.94
C LEU A 9 12.46 2.15 -3.34
N LEU A 10 12.43 2.95 -4.41
CA LEU A 10 12.63 2.46 -5.78
C LEU A 10 13.98 1.78 -5.97
N GLU A 11 15.05 2.35 -5.42
CA GLU A 11 16.38 1.76 -5.48
C GLU A 11 16.48 0.43 -4.74
N LYS A 12 15.84 0.29 -3.57
CA LYS A 12 15.76 -0.98 -2.84
C LYS A 12 14.99 -2.03 -3.64
N LEU A 13 13.84 -1.65 -4.20
CA LEU A 13 13.04 -2.51 -5.09
C LEU A 13 13.86 -3.03 -6.26
N ASN A 14 14.57 -2.15 -6.96
CA ASN A 14 15.42 -2.52 -8.10
C ASN A 14 16.62 -3.41 -7.73
N ARG A 15 17.08 -3.37 -6.46
CA ARG A 15 18.13 -4.25 -5.93
C ARG A 15 17.59 -5.55 -5.34
N ASN A 16 16.27 -5.79 -5.37
CA ASN A 16 15.61 -6.87 -4.66
C ASN A 16 15.92 -6.90 -3.15
N ASP A 17 16.13 -5.73 -2.54
CA ASP A 17 16.42 -5.59 -1.12
C ASP A 17 15.11 -5.45 -0.31
N ALA A 18 14.64 -6.56 0.24
CA ALA A 18 13.45 -6.65 1.12
C ALA A 18 13.80 -6.76 2.62
N SER A 19 15.03 -6.37 3.01
CA SER A 19 15.52 -6.56 4.38
C SER A 19 14.68 -5.82 5.43
N SER A 20 14.31 -4.57 5.15
CA SER A 20 13.66 -3.64 6.10
C SER A 20 12.15 -3.51 5.95
N SER A 21 11.59 -3.83 4.78
CA SER A 21 10.19 -3.56 4.46
C SER A 21 9.42 -4.84 4.15
N LEU A 22 8.09 -4.82 4.32
CA LEU A 22 7.20 -5.87 3.79
C LEU A 22 6.46 -5.32 2.58
N ILE A 23 6.66 -5.93 1.42
CA ILE A 23 6.14 -5.45 0.15
C ILE A 23 5.20 -6.52 -0.41
N TYR A 24 3.93 -6.15 -0.59
CA TYR A 24 2.92 -7.01 -1.19
C TYR A 24 2.46 -6.39 -2.49
N LEU A 25 2.68 -7.09 -3.61
CA LEU A 25 2.40 -6.59 -4.96
C LEU A 25 1.20 -7.30 -5.58
N ARG A 26 0.41 -6.56 -6.35
CA ARG A 26 -0.62 -7.03 -7.26
C ARG A 26 -0.41 -6.34 -8.60
N SER A 27 -0.17 -7.12 -9.66
CA SER A 27 0.10 -6.53 -10.98
C SER A 27 -1.19 -6.02 -11.61
N LEU A 28 -1.21 -4.74 -12.01
CA LEU A 28 -2.33 -4.11 -12.73
C LEU A 28 -2.10 -4.10 -14.25
N SER A 29 -0.85 -4.12 -14.69
CA SER A 29 -0.44 -4.29 -16.09
C SER A 29 1.01 -4.77 -16.13
N SER A 30 1.55 -5.03 -17.32
CA SER A 30 2.97 -5.37 -17.47
C SER A 30 3.90 -4.31 -16.85
N ASN A 31 3.47 -3.05 -16.81
CA ASN A 31 4.30 -1.91 -16.44
C ASN A 31 3.84 -1.24 -15.13
N VAL A 32 2.76 -1.70 -14.48
CA VAL A 32 2.24 -1.08 -13.25
C VAL A 32 1.85 -2.16 -12.25
N ASP A 33 2.42 -2.10 -11.05
CA ASP A 33 2.04 -2.92 -9.90
C ASP A 33 1.42 -2.04 -8.82
N PHE A 34 0.26 -2.45 -8.29
CA PHE A 34 -0.28 -1.92 -7.04
C PHE A 34 0.42 -2.60 -5.87
N ALA A 35 0.82 -1.83 -4.86
CA ALA A 35 1.61 -2.30 -3.75
C ALA A 35 1.03 -1.85 -2.41
N LYS A 36 1.04 -2.76 -1.43
CA LYS A 36 0.91 -2.43 -0.01
C LYS A 36 2.26 -2.61 0.65
N ILE A 37 2.83 -1.54 1.18
CA ILE A 37 4.19 -1.54 1.70
C ILE A 37 4.17 -1.12 3.17
N TRP A 38 4.72 -1.99 4.02
CA TRP A 38 5.17 -1.64 5.35
C TRP A 38 6.60 -1.14 5.25
N LEU A 39 6.81 0.16 5.41
CA LEU A 39 8.16 0.76 5.36
C LEU A 39 9.06 0.14 6.43
N ASP A 40 8.49 -0.04 7.62
CA ASP A 40 9.08 -0.75 8.75
C ASP A 40 8.21 -1.97 9.09
N LYS A 41 8.85 -3.12 9.27
CA LYS A 41 8.16 -4.33 9.75
C LYS A 41 7.66 -4.09 11.19
N PRO A 42 6.44 -4.50 11.54
CA PRO A 42 5.95 -4.43 12.92
C PRO A 42 6.90 -5.14 13.90
N LYS A 43 7.17 -4.50 15.04
CA LYS A 43 8.07 -4.98 16.10
C LYS A 43 7.43 -4.79 17.47
N LEU A 44 7.84 -5.62 18.43
CA LEU A 44 7.40 -5.52 19.83
C LEU A 44 7.80 -4.19 20.51
N THR A 45 8.80 -3.50 19.97
CA THR A 45 9.29 -2.20 20.48
C THR A 45 8.54 -1.00 19.91
N ASP A 46 7.57 -1.23 19.01
CA ASP A 46 6.80 -0.14 18.42
C ASP A 46 5.90 0.51 19.48
N SER A 47 5.73 1.83 19.36
CA SER A 47 4.78 2.54 20.22
C SER A 47 3.35 2.25 19.78
N VAL A 48 2.41 2.22 20.72
CA VAL A 48 0.98 2.07 20.40
C VAL A 48 0.51 3.32 19.66
N THR A 49 0.06 3.17 18.41
CA THR A 49 -0.49 4.27 17.61
C THR A 49 -1.89 3.96 17.10
N ASN A 50 -2.60 4.98 16.60
CA ASN A 50 -3.95 4.81 16.05
C ASN A 50 -3.94 4.43 14.55
N SER A 51 -2.76 4.30 13.92
CA SER A 51 -2.59 4.21 12.47
C SER A 51 -1.47 3.21 12.11
N ASP A 52 -1.76 1.91 12.22
CA ASP A 52 -0.76 0.85 12.06
C ASP A 52 -1.00 0.01 10.81
N GLY A 53 -1.21 0.64 9.66
CA GLY A 53 -1.46 -0.04 8.38
C GLY A 53 -0.32 0.11 7.38
N PRO A 54 -0.25 -0.75 6.36
CA PRO A 54 0.63 -0.50 5.23
C PRO A 54 0.19 0.74 4.45
N ASP A 55 1.16 1.38 3.81
CA ASP A 55 0.94 2.45 2.85
C ASP A 55 0.65 1.87 1.45
N ASN A 56 -0.20 2.56 0.68
CA ASN A 56 -0.56 2.15 -0.68
C ASN A 56 0.33 2.85 -1.71
N PHE A 57 0.85 2.10 -2.68
CA PHE A 57 1.67 2.64 -3.76
C PHE A 57 1.29 2.05 -5.11
N TYR A 58 1.62 2.78 -6.17
CA TYR A 58 1.70 2.26 -7.52
C TYR A 58 3.17 2.32 -7.96
N LEU A 59 3.71 1.18 -8.35
CA LEU A 59 5.09 1.03 -8.82
C LEU A 59 5.06 0.91 -10.35
N ILE A 60 5.84 1.74 -11.04
CA ILE A 60 5.84 1.83 -12.49
C ILE A 60 7.17 1.30 -13.02
N LYS A 61 7.11 0.32 -13.93
CA LYS A 61 8.25 -0.34 -14.56
C LYS A 61 8.44 0.11 -16.00
N ASN A 62 9.69 0.15 -16.46
CA ASN A 62 10.01 0.22 -17.89
C ASN A 62 9.95 -1.16 -18.56
N SER A 63 10.25 -1.22 -19.86
CA SER A 63 10.30 -2.47 -20.65
C SER A 63 11.36 -3.47 -20.19
N GLU A 64 12.35 -3.03 -19.41
CA GLU A 64 13.42 -3.88 -18.85
C GLU A 64 13.07 -4.37 -17.43
N ASN A 65 11.83 -4.17 -16.97
CA ASN A 65 11.35 -4.46 -15.60
C ASN A 65 12.06 -3.69 -14.49
N ILE A 66 12.66 -2.54 -14.80
CA ILE A 66 13.23 -1.62 -13.81
C ILE A 66 12.11 -0.70 -13.32
N PHE A 67 11.94 -0.58 -12.00
CA PHE A 67 11.03 0.41 -11.41
C PHE A 67 11.59 1.82 -11.60
N VAL A 68 10.88 2.65 -12.36
CA VAL A 68 11.32 4.00 -12.79
C VAL A 68 10.53 5.14 -12.16
N ALA A 69 9.30 4.88 -11.71
CA ALA A 69 8.45 5.85 -11.05
C ALA A 69 7.58 5.19 -9.99
N ILE A 70 7.12 5.99 -9.04
CA ILE A 70 6.28 5.57 -7.93
C ILE A 70 5.22 6.62 -7.65
N VAL A 71 4.01 6.19 -7.30
CA VAL A 71 2.91 7.04 -6.83
C VAL A 71 2.49 6.55 -5.46
N PHE A 72 2.65 7.39 -4.45
CA PHE A 72 2.19 7.14 -3.09
C PHE A 72 0.74 7.63 -2.94
N ASP A 73 -0.17 6.71 -2.63
CA ASP A 73 -1.60 7.00 -2.42
C ASP A 73 -1.88 7.23 -0.94
N MET A 74 -2.01 8.51 -0.58
CA MET A 74 -2.37 8.94 0.78
C MET A 74 -3.89 8.97 1.00
N LYS A 75 -4.66 8.24 0.16
CA LYS A 75 -6.14 8.20 0.09
C LYS A 75 -6.79 9.50 -0.39
N ARG A 76 -6.38 10.63 0.17
CA ARG A 76 -6.90 11.96 -0.18
C ARG A 76 -5.96 12.76 -1.06
N ASP A 77 -4.71 12.35 -1.16
CA ASP A 77 -3.67 13.03 -1.92
C ASP A 77 -2.80 11.99 -2.63
N LEU A 78 -2.13 12.39 -3.70
CA LEU A 78 -1.13 11.58 -4.38
C LEU A 78 0.21 12.29 -4.37
N HIS A 79 1.25 11.55 -4.01
CA HIS A 79 2.62 12.01 -4.16
C HIS A 79 3.34 11.13 -5.16
N TRP A 80 3.73 11.67 -6.32
CA TRP A 80 4.49 10.93 -7.32
C TRP A 80 5.96 11.33 -7.37
N PHE A 81 6.79 10.38 -7.77
CA PHE A 81 8.21 10.59 -7.99
C PHE A 81 8.69 9.78 -9.20
N VAL A 82 9.61 10.37 -9.98
CA VAL A 82 10.24 9.74 -11.16
C VAL A 82 11.75 9.87 -11.02
N LEU A 83 12.45 8.75 -11.19
CA LEU A 83 13.91 8.71 -11.22
C LEU A 83 14.44 9.66 -12.29
N GLN A 84 15.50 10.41 -11.96
CA GLN A 84 15.99 11.53 -12.77
C GLN A 84 16.27 11.14 -14.24
N ASN A 85 16.88 9.96 -14.45
CA ASN A 85 17.25 9.47 -15.79
C ASN A 85 16.05 9.07 -16.66
N TYR A 86 14.85 8.99 -16.10
CA TYR A 86 13.62 8.56 -16.78
C TYR A 86 12.56 9.66 -16.85
N ARG A 87 12.91 10.89 -16.43
CA ARG A 87 12.01 12.05 -16.52
C ARG A 87 11.80 12.46 -17.97
N GLY A 88 10.59 12.93 -18.28
CA GLY A 88 10.22 13.37 -19.63
C GLY A 88 9.99 12.25 -20.65
N MET A 89 10.09 10.98 -20.25
CA MET A 89 9.90 9.82 -21.14
C MET A 89 8.45 9.30 -21.17
N GLY A 90 7.50 9.97 -20.50
CA GLY A 90 6.08 9.61 -20.53
C GLY A 90 5.62 8.53 -19.55
N TYR A 91 6.52 7.73 -18.95
CA TYR A 91 6.19 6.61 -18.06
C TYR A 91 5.15 6.93 -16.97
N LEU A 92 5.32 8.05 -16.26
CA LEU A 92 4.37 8.45 -15.21
C LEU A 92 3.01 8.83 -15.80
N THR A 93 2.98 9.67 -16.83
CA THR A 93 1.74 10.19 -17.39
C THR A 93 0.90 9.10 -18.05
N GLU A 94 1.54 8.19 -18.79
CA GLU A 94 0.86 7.02 -19.38
C GLU A 94 0.31 6.10 -18.29
N ALA A 95 1.13 5.71 -17.30
CA ALA A 95 0.68 4.87 -16.20
C ALA A 95 -0.47 5.51 -15.39
N MET A 96 -0.38 6.82 -15.14
CA MET A 96 -1.41 7.58 -14.44
C MET A 96 -2.73 7.56 -15.21
N LYS A 97 -2.70 7.90 -16.49
CA LYS A 97 -3.88 8.02 -17.33
C LYS A 97 -4.56 6.67 -17.58
N ASP A 98 -3.77 5.67 -17.95
CA ASP A 98 -4.31 4.43 -18.51
C ASP A 98 -4.64 3.39 -17.43
N ILE A 99 -3.97 3.44 -16.28
CA ILE A 99 -4.05 2.40 -15.25
C ILE A 99 -4.39 2.97 -13.86
N ILE A 100 -3.58 3.90 -13.35
CA ILE A 100 -3.64 4.30 -11.93
C ILE A 100 -4.91 5.08 -11.62
N ILE A 101 -5.23 6.14 -12.38
CA ILE A 101 -6.45 6.94 -12.16
C ILE A 101 -7.71 6.09 -12.31
N PRO A 102 -7.90 5.31 -13.40
CA PRO A 102 -9.02 4.38 -13.50
C PRO A 102 -9.12 3.43 -12.30
N HIS A 103 -7.99 2.89 -11.83
CA HIS A 103 -7.97 1.99 -10.68
C HIS A 103 -8.31 2.70 -9.35
N LEU A 104 -7.85 3.94 -9.14
CA LEU A 104 -8.22 4.74 -7.97
C LEU A 104 -9.75 4.90 -7.89
N PHE A 105 -10.38 5.21 -9.02
CA PHE A 105 -11.82 5.47 -9.13
C PHE A 105 -12.73 4.26 -9.00
N LEU A 106 -12.18 3.05 -8.88
CA LEU A 106 -12.95 1.87 -8.46
C LEU A 106 -13.46 1.98 -7.02
N SER A 107 -12.83 2.84 -6.20
CA SER A 107 -13.07 2.92 -4.75
C SER A 107 -13.38 4.32 -4.25
N ARG A 108 -13.31 5.34 -5.12
CA ARG A 108 -13.53 6.74 -4.77
C ARG A 108 -14.09 7.50 -5.97
N ASP A 109 -14.87 8.55 -5.71
CA ASP A 109 -15.52 9.35 -6.77
C ASP A 109 -14.66 10.54 -7.24
N GLU A 110 -13.61 10.86 -6.48
CA GLU A 110 -12.74 12.00 -6.75
C GLU A 110 -11.31 11.72 -6.28
N GLN A 111 -10.36 12.42 -6.89
CA GLN A 111 -8.97 12.43 -6.50
C GLN A 111 -8.48 13.88 -6.44
N ARG A 112 -7.81 14.19 -5.34
CA ARG A 112 -7.12 15.46 -5.15
C ARG A 112 -5.60 15.25 -5.19
N ILE A 113 -4.88 16.25 -5.65
CA ILE A 113 -3.43 16.36 -5.49
C ILE A 113 -3.05 17.74 -4.98
N THR A 114 -1.99 17.82 -4.19
CA THR A 114 -1.43 19.11 -3.72
C THR A 114 -0.06 19.34 -4.33
N ILE A 115 0.10 20.45 -5.07
CA ILE A 115 1.37 20.83 -5.72
C ILE A 115 1.72 22.25 -5.29
N ARG A 116 2.81 22.40 -4.53
CA ARG A 116 3.20 23.66 -3.90
C ARG A 116 4.63 24.04 -4.22
N GLU A 117 4.80 25.18 -4.90
CA GLU A 117 6.12 25.64 -5.38
C GLU A 117 7.15 25.81 -4.27
N ASN A 118 6.72 26.31 -3.11
CA ASN A 118 7.60 26.51 -1.94
C ASN A 118 8.09 25.19 -1.32
N GLU A 119 7.41 24.07 -1.56
CA GLU A 119 7.77 22.75 -1.00
C GLU A 119 8.66 21.94 -1.95
N ILE A 120 8.42 22.04 -3.27
CA ILE A 120 9.11 21.21 -4.27
C ILE A 120 10.07 21.99 -5.18
N GLY A 121 10.06 23.33 -5.12
CA GLY A 121 10.84 24.20 -5.98
C GLY A 121 10.22 24.40 -7.36
N ARG A 122 10.62 25.50 -8.02
CA ARG A 122 10.01 25.99 -9.27
C ARG A 122 9.99 25.00 -10.41
N ASP A 123 11.10 24.29 -10.64
CA ASP A 123 11.21 23.36 -11.75
C ASP A 123 10.30 22.13 -11.56
N ASN A 124 10.26 21.59 -10.34
CA ASN A 124 9.39 20.46 -10.01
C ASN A 124 7.91 20.88 -9.96
N PHE A 125 7.62 22.11 -9.54
CA PHE A 125 6.28 22.68 -9.61
C PHE A 125 5.78 22.73 -11.04
N THR A 126 6.53 23.36 -11.93
CA THR A 126 6.17 23.50 -13.35
C THR A 126 5.98 22.12 -14.00
N ALA A 127 6.86 21.16 -13.69
CA ALA A 127 6.76 19.81 -14.22
C ALA A 127 5.53 19.06 -13.69
N SER A 128 5.27 19.13 -12.37
CA SER A 128 4.15 18.42 -11.73
C SER A 128 2.81 19.03 -12.11
N GLU A 129 2.70 20.35 -12.19
CA GLU A 129 1.52 21.07 -12.66
C GLU A 129 1.20 20.68 -14.10
N LYS A 130 2.20 20.64 -14.99
CA LYS A 130 2.01 20.18 -16.37
C LYS A 130 1.46 18.76 -16.45
N VAL A 131 1.95 17.85 -15.60
CA VAL A 131 1.44 16.47 -15.52
C VAL A 131 -0.01 16.46 -15.02
N ALA A 132 -0.31 17.18 -13.94
CA ALA A 132 -1.65 17.30 -13.38
C ALA A 132 -2.68 17.77 -14.41
N VAL A 133 -2.41 18.91 -15.05
CA VAL A 133 -3.28 19.48 -16.09
C VAL A 133 -3.41 18.53 -17.28
N GLY A 134 -2.32 17.89 -17.70
CA GLY A 134 -2.34 16.91 -18.79
C GLY A 134 -3.16 15.65 -18.48
N LEU A 135 -3.33 15.30 -17.20
CA LEU A 135 -4.18 14.21 -16.72
C LEU A 135 -5.64 14.64 -16.51
N GLY A 136 -5.98 15.91 -16.76
CA GLY A 136 -7.33 16.44 -16.59
C GLY A 136 -7.62 17.02 -15.21
N PHE A 137 -6.65 17.09 -14.30
CA PHE A 137 -6.86 17.74 -13.01
C PHE A 137 -7.10 19.25 -13.22
N THR A 138 -8.11 19.75 -12.53
CA THR A 138 -8.48 21.17 -12.54
C THR A 138 -7.92 21.86 -11.31
N ALA A 139 -7.25 22.99 -11.50
CA ALA A 139 -6.71 23.77 -10.41
C ALA A 139 -7.83 24.34 -9.53
N SER A 140 -7.63 24.32 -8.23
CA SER A 140 -8.46 24.92 -7.20
C SER A 140 -7.60 25.86 -6.34
N GLU A 141 -8.18 26.40 -5.27
CA GLU A 141 -7.47 27.30 -4.37
C GLU A 141 -6.29 26.60 -3.67
N ASN A 142 -5.26 27.37 -3.31
CA ASN A 142 -4.13 26.96 -2.46
C ASN A 142 -3.24 25.83 -3.00
N GLY A 143 -3.09 25.71 -4.32
CA GLY A 143 -2.21 24.72 -4.96
C GLY A 143 -2.79 23.30 -4.96
N GLU A 144 -4.10 23.20 -4.77
CA GLU A 144 -4.85 21.95 -4.87
C GLU A 144 -5.35 21.75 -6.29
N TYR A 145 -5.36 20.52 -6.76
CA TYR A 145 -5.96 20.16 -8.04
C TYR A 145 -6.90 18.97 -7.86
N PHE A 146 -7.99 18.97 -8.60
CA PHE A 146 -9.08 18.01 -8.45
C PHE A 146 -9.41 17.33 -9.78
N LEU A 147 -9.65 16.03 -9.70
CA LEU A 147 -10.15 15.19 -10.78
C LEU A 147 -11.35 14.40 -10.28
N SER A 148 -12.46 14.46 -11.02
CA SER A 148 -13.66 13.69 -10.70
C SER A 148 -13.79 12.48 -11.62
N ASN A 149 -14.42 11.43 -11.12
CA ASN A 149 -14.62 10.17 -11.83
C ASN A 149 -15.51 10.31 -13.08
N ASP A 150 -16.40 11.32 -13.11
CA ASP A 150 -17.25 11.61 -14.26
C ASP A 150 -16.48 11.93 -15.55
N GLN A 151 -15.19 12.28 -15.42
CA GLN A 151 -14.28 12.59 -16.51
C GLN A 151 -13.45 11.38 -16.99
N CYS A 152 -13.60 10.20 -16.36
CA CYS A 152 -12.87 8.99 -16.71
C CYS A 152 -13.77 7.91 -17.32
N THR A 153 -13.36 7.34 -18.45
CA THR A 153 -14.00 6.15 -19.02
C THR A 153 -13.49 4.90 -18.30
N ILE A 154 -14.38 4.21 -17.57
CA ILE A 154 -14.10 3.04 -16.71
C ILE A 154 -14.30 1.72 -17.50
N ASP A 155 -14.20 1.72 -18.82
CA ASP A 155 -14.48 0.51 -19.62
C ASP A 155 -13.24 -0.41 -19.70
N GLY A 156 -13.41 -1.68 -19.30
CA GLY A 156 -12.37 -2.71 -19.41
C GLY A 156 -11.32 -2.74 -18.29
N LEU A 157 -11.66 -2.21 -17.11
CA LEU A 157 -10.72 -2.01 -15.99
C LEU A 157 -10.10 -3.30 -15.44
N ASN A 158 -8.77 -3.27 -15.29
CA ASN A 158 -8.01 -4.36 -14.70
C ASN A 158 -7.97 -4.18 -13.16
N LEU A 159 -8.67 -5.06 -12.44
CA LEU A 159 -8.64 -5.16 -10.96
C LEU A 159 -7.28 -5.65 -10.42
N GLY A 160 -6.40 -6.02 -11.33
CA GLY A 160 -5.14 -6.67 -11.07
C GLY A 160 -5.25 -8.18 -11.05
N GLN A 161 -4.12 -8.83 -11.25
CA GLN A 161 -4.01 -10.28 -11.18
C GLN A 161 -3.69 -10.69 -9.75
N ASP A 162 -4.59 -11.46 -9.13
CA ASP A 162 -4.34 -12.05 -7.84
C ASP A 162 -3.26 -13.12 -7.93
N THR A 163 -2.23 -12.99 -7.10
CA THR A 163 -1.17 -13.98 -6.99
C THR A 163 -1.62 -15.09 -6.03
N GLN A 164 -1.63 -16.32 -6.52
CA GLN A 164 -1.90 -17.47 -5.66
C GLN A 164 -0.80 -17.65 -4.61
N LEU A 165 -1.21 -17.90 -3.37
CA LEU A 165 -0.29 -18.25 -2.29
C LEU A 165 0.18 -19.69 -2.45
N SER A 166 1.47 -19.93 -2.23
CA SER A 166 1.99 -21.29 -2.10
C SER A 166 1.49 -21.93 -0.81
N SER A 167 1.41 -23.28 -0.79
CA SER A 167 1.04 -24.02 0.41
C SER A 167 2.00 -23.71 1.58
N ASP A 168 3.31 -23.64 1.30
CA ASP A 168 4.32 -23.29 2.30
C ASP A 168 4.06 -21.92 2.91
N ARG A 169 3.63 -20.94 2.09
CA ARG A 169 3.32 -19.60 2.58
C ARG A 169 2.07 -19.58 3.45
N ILE A 170 1.05 -20.37 3.11
CA ILE A 170 -0.14 -20.54 3.96
C ILE A 170 0.25 -21.12 5.32
N ASP A 171 1.13 -22.12 5.35
CA ASP A 171 1.62 -22.70 6.60
C ASP A 171 2.43 -21.70 7.44
N GLU A 172 3.23 -20.83 6.81
CA GLU A 172 3.90 -19.72 7.52
C GLU A 172 2.89 -18.73 8.13
N LEU A 173 1.86 -18.35 7.38
CA LEU A 173 0.81 -17.45 7.87
C LEU A 173 0.03 -18.06 9.05
N LYS A 174 -0.29 -19.36 8.97
CA LYS A 174 -0.89 -20.13 10.08
C LYS A 174 -0.01 -20.10 11.32
N LYS A 175 1.31 -20.29 11.18
CA LYS A 175 2.26 -20.19 12.30
C LYS A 175 2.27 -18.79 12.91
N HIS A 176 2.20 -17.73 12.10
CA HIS A 176 2.10 -16.36 12.60
C HIS A 176 0.79 -16.10 13.36
N ILE A 177 -0.36 -16.53 12.86
CA ILE A 177 -1.65 -16.40 13.57
C ILE A 177 -1.59 -17.10 14.94
N ASN A 178 -1.04 -18.32 14.98
CA ASN A 178 -0.86 -19.06 16.22
C ASN A 178 0.11 -18.35 17.19
N TYR A 179 1.21 -17.77 16.69
CA TYR A 179 2.11 -16.97 17.50
C TYR A 179 1.39 -15.79 18.15
N LEU A 180 0.62 -15.01 17.39
CA LEU A 180 -0.14 -13.87 17.91
C LEU A 180 -1.12 -14.30 19.01
N GLY A 181 -1.87 -15.39 18.80
CA GLY A 181 -2.78 -15.93 19.82
C GLY A 181 -2.05 -16.35 21.10
N ARG A 182 -0.88 -17.00 20.98
CA ARG A 182 -0.07 -17.39 22.15
C ARG A 182 0.53 -16.19 22.88
N SER A 183 0.99 -15.17 22.15
CA SER A 183 1.50 -13.93 22.75
C SER A 183 0.41 -13.20 23.53
N LEU A 184 -0.81 -13.10 22.99
CA LEU A 184 -1.93 -12.53 23.73
C LEU A 184 -2.30 -13.37 24.97
N TRP A 185 -2.21 -14.70 24.88
CA TRP A 185 -2.42 -15.57 26.04
C TRP A 185 -1.38 -15.33 27.14
N THR A 186 -0.13 -15.03 26.79
CA THR A 186 0.88 -14.71 27.82
C THR A 186 0.55 -13.43 28.59
N ILE A 187 0.04 -12.40 27.89
CA ILE A 187 -0.45 -11.17 28.53
C ILE A 187 -1.64 -11.50 29.44
N GLN A 188 -2.59 -12.29 28.93
CA GLN A 188 -3.77 -12.72 29.68
C GLN A 188 -3.41 -13.44 30.97
N THR A 189 -2.50 -14.42 30.93
CA THR A 189 -2.02 -15.13 32.13
C THR A 189 -1.32 -14.19 33.10
N GLU A 190 -0.52 -13.23 32.62
CA GLU A 190 0.11 -12.26 33.51
C GLU A 190 -0.92 -11.38 34.23
N ILE A 191 -1.96 -10.94 33.53
CA ILE A 191 -3.07 -10.20 34.14
C ILE A 191 -3.80 -11.05 35.19
N GLU A 192 -4.14 -12.30 34.87
CA GLU A 192 -4.80 -13.19 35.84
C GLU A 192 -3.94 -13.41 37.09
N MET A 193 -2.64 -13.63 36.92
CA MET A 193 -1.75 -13.93 38.03
C MET A 193 -1.53 -12.72 38.96
N ASN A 194 -1.63 -11.50 38.45
CA ASN A 194 -1.39 -10.28 39.22
C ASN A 194 -2.67 -9.61 39.72
N PHE A 195 -3.79 -9.78 39.02
CA PHE A 195 -5.07 -9.11 39.32
C PHE A 195 -6.24 -10.07 39.59
N GLY A 196 -6.01 -11.38 39.50
CA GLY A 196 -7.04 -12.41 39.60
C GLY A 196 -7.85 -12.55 38.31
N ASN A 197 -8.85 -13.42 38.35
CA ASN A 197 -9.77 -13.59 37.23
C ASN A 197 -10.71 -12.38 37.16
N THR A 198 -10.60 -11.60 36.10
CA THR A 198 -11.36 -10.36 35.85
C THR A 198 -12.14 -10.48 34.55
N ASP A 199 -13.14 -9.61 34.35
CA ASP A 199 -13.87 -9.53 33.07
C ASP A 199 -12.91 -9.31 31.89
N TYR A 200 -11.88 -8.49 32.09
CA TYR A 200 -10.85 -8.21 31.09
C TYR A 200 -9.99 -9.45 30.77
N SER A 201 -9.58 -10.23 31.78
CA SER A 201 -8.79 -11.44 31.52
C SER A 201 -9.60 -12.53 30.79
N GLU A 202 -10.91 -12.61 31.02
CA GLU A 202 -11.80 -13.48 30.23
C GLU A 202 -11.99 -12.94 28.80
N GLU A 203 -12.15 -11.63 28.60
CA GLU A 203 -12.21 -11.02 27.26
C GLU A 203 -10.96 -11.33 26.42
N LEU A 204 -9.76 -11.20 27.02
CA LEU A 204 -8.51 -11.55 26.35
C LEU A 204 -8.47 -13.03 25.95
N LYS A 205 -8.97 -13.92 26.80
CA LYS A 205 -9.01 -15.37 26.56
C LYS A 205 -10.00 -15.73 25.45
N GLU A 206 -11.17 -15.09 25.41
CA GLU A 206 -12.12 -15.20 24.30
C GLU A 206 -11.48 -14.74 22.99
N LEU A 207 -10.79 -13.59 23.00
CA LEU A 207 -10.10 -13.07 21.83
C LEU A 207 -9.00 -14.01 21.33
N VAL A 208 -8.25 -14.67 22.22
CA VAL A 208 -7.30 -15.71 21.78
C VAL A 208 -8.03 -16.87 21.10
N GLY A 209 -9.17 -17.29 21.63
CA GLY A 209 -10.04 -18.26 20.98
C GLY A 209 -10.36 -17.83 19.53
N GLN A 210 -10.82 -16.60 19.36
CA GLN A 210 -11.13 -16.02 18.04
C GLN A 210 -9.91 -16.01 17.12
N ILE A 211 -8.76 -15.49 17.57
CA ILE A 211 -7.52 -15.44 16.78
C ILE A 211 -7.12 -16.85 16.31
N ARG A 212 -7.16 -17.84 17.21
CA ARG A 212 -6.77 -19.22 16.87
C ARG A 212 -7.67 -19.82 15.81
N THR A 213 -8.99 -19.53 15.83
CA THR A 213 -9.91 -20.04 14.79
C THR A 213 -9.55 -19.55 13.38
N HIS A 214 -8.91 -18.38 13.25
CA HIS A 214 -8.46 -17.88 11.95
C HIS A 214 -7.39 -18.78 11.30
N THR A 215 -6.71 -19.64 12.06
CA THR A 215 -5.79 -20.64 11.50
C THR A 215 -6.52 -21.61 10.57
N TRP A 216 -7.69 -22.10 10.99
CA TRP A 216 -8.50 -23.02 10.20
C TRP A 216 -9.26 -22.28 9.10
N LYS A 217 -9.83 -21.10 9.41
CA LYS A 217 -10.51 -20.28 8.39
C LYS A 217 -9.59 -19.90 7.23
N LEU A 218 -8.30 -19.65 7.49
CA LEU A 218 -7.32 -19.37 6.44
C LEU A 218 -7.08 -20.60 5.55
N GLU A 219 -7.04 -21.79 6.16
CA GLU A 219 -6.90 -23.04 5.42
C GLU A 219 -8.14 -23.33 4.56
N ASP A 220 -9.33 -23.20 5.13
CA ASP A 220 -10.60 -23.36 4.41
C ASP A 220 -10.67 -22.38 3.22
N PHE A 221 -10.39 -21.10 3.47
CA PHE A 221 -10.34 -20.08 2.40
C PHE A 221 -9.35 -20.44 1.29
N TYR A 222 -8.17 -20.97 1.65
CA TYR A 222 -7.17 -21.38 0.67
C TYR A 222 -7.65 -22.53 -0.21
N TRP A 223 -8.29 -23.55 0.37
CA TRP A 223 -8.83 -24.68 -0.38
C TRP A 223 -10.01 -24.27 -1.27
N ASP A 224 -10.92 -23.43 -0.77
CA ASP A 224 -12.05 -22.91 -1.52
C ASP A 224 -11.60 -22.04 -2.71
N SER A 225 -10.47 -21.31 -2.57
CA SER A 225 -9.93 -20.49 -3.66
C SER A 225 -9.29 -21.30 -4.80
N LYS A 226 -9.10 -22.62 -4.62
CA LYS A 226 -8.52 -23.53 -5.62
C LYS A 226 -9.55 -24.36 -6.39
N SER A 227 -10.77 -24.48 -5.88
CA SER A 227 -11.89 -25.21 -6.49
C SER A 227 -12.63 -24.35 -7.51
#